data_AF-A0A831UKR7-F1
#
_entry.id   AF-A0A831UKR7-F1
#
_cell.length_a   1.000
_cell.length_b   1.000
_cell.length_c   1.000
_cell.angle_alpha   90.00
_cell.angle_beta   90.00
_cell.angle_gamma   90.00
#
_symmetry.space_group_name_H-M   'P 1'
#
loop_
_entity.id
_entity.type
_entity.pdbx_description
1 polymer ?
#
loop_
_entity_poly.entity_id
_entity_poly.type
_entity_poly.pdbx_seq_one_letter_code
_entity_poly.pdbx_strand_id
1 'polypeptide(L)'
;MKKSLIATSLSTAMASALGLSALALPSVAAAEVSANIGVVSNYFFRGVTQTDDSAAVQGGVDYASDSGFYAGSWASTVDFPSDDTSYELDLYGGYGGSVGDLGYDVGYIYYAYPDGDDLDFGEIYGSLSYSYLTAGLAYTVNSQASGDTAAFDTGDVYYYAGVDVPFGDSGYSGSLYYGYYTFDNDSSTNELNYGHWSAGLAKDAGEFGSFGMNLELADIEKDNPVFGDDNVDDLKLWLSWSKSF
;
A
#
# COMPACT_ATOMS: atom_id res chain seq x y z
N MET A 1 -10.93 29.49 -0.93
CA MET A 1 -11.00 28.65 -2.15
C MET A 1 -11.17 27.22 -1.66
N LYS A 2 -12.33 26.60 -1.89
CA LYS A 2 -12.57 25.21 -1.47
C LYS A 2 -11.82 24.31 -2.46
N LYS A 3 -10.60 23.88 -2.13
CA LYS A 3 -9.99 22.75 -2.84
C LYS A 3 -10.96 21.58 -2.66
N SER A 4 -11.42 21.03 -3.77
CA SER A 4 -12.48 20.02 -3.81
C SER A 4 -12.02 18.75 -3.08
N LEU A 5 -12.79 18.30 -2.08
CA LEU A 5 -12.58 17.04 -1.36
C LEU A 5 -12.49 15.81 -2.31
N ILE A 6 -12.97 15.96 -3.54
CA ILE A 6 -13.01 14.94 -4.60
C ILE A 6 -11.60 14.57 -5.10
N ALA A 7 -10.63 15.48 -5.02
CA ALA A 7 -9.25 15.22 -5.48
C ALA A 7 -8.43 14.42 -4.46
N THR A 8 -8.83 14.46 -3.19
CA THR A 8 -8.18 13.73 -2.08
C THR A 8 -8.63 12.28 -2.01
N SER A 9 -9.84 11.93 -2.48
CA SER A 9 -10.38 10.57 -2.38
C SER A 9 -9.77 9.58 -3.37
N LEU A 10 -9.31 10.03 -4.55
CA LEU A 10 -8.76 9.15 -5.59
C LEU A 10 -7.35 8.64 -5.23
N SER A 11 -6.57 9.45 -4.51
CA SER A 11 -5.19 9.14 -4.19
C SER A 11 -5.01 8.29 -2.92
N THR A 12 -5.94 8.36 -1.96
CA THR A 12 -5.93 7.50 -0.77
C THR A 12 -6.23 6.04 -1.11
N ALA A 13 -7.13 5.79 -2.08
CA ALA A 13 -7.49 4.44 -2.52
C ALA A 13 -6.32 3.66 -3.14
N MET A 14 -5.58 4.31 -4.05
CA MET A 14 -4.41 3.70 -4.71
C MET A 14 -3.25 3.46 -3.75
N ALA A 15 -2.96 4.42 -2.85
CA ALA A 15 -1.93 4.25 -1.82
C ALA A 15 -2.23 3.06 -0.89
N SER A 16 -3.50 2.75 -0.67
CA SER A 16 -3.93 1.68 0.24
C SER A 16 -3.91 0.30 -0.43
N ALA A 17 -4.19 0.21 -1.74
CA ALA A 17 -3.93 -0.98 -2.55
C ALA A 17 -2.43 -1.33 -2.59
N LEU A 18 -1.56 -0.30 -2.67
CA LEU A 18 -0.09 -0.42 -2.58
C LEU A 18 0.43 -0.73 -1.15
N GLY A 19 -0.44 -0.81 -0.14
CA GLY A 19 -0.02 -1.01 1.25
C GLY A 19 0.68 0.20 1.89
N LEU A 20 0.69 1.35 1.23
CA LEU A 20 1.33 2.59 1.67
C LEU A 20 0.36 3.43 2.51
N SER A 21 0.04 2.95 3.72
CA SER A 21 -0.93 3.57 4.66
C SER A 21 -0.61 5.02 5.09
N ALA A 22 0.58 5.55 4.74
CA ALA A 22 1.03 6.89 5.11
C ALA A 22 1.40 7.82 3.94
N LEU A 23 1.33 7.35 2.68
CA LEU A 23 1.63 8.17 1.50
C LEU A 23 0.35 8.67 0.85
N ALA A 24 -0.33 9.60 1.53
CA ALA A 24 -1.41 10.36 0.92
C ALA A 24 -0.82 11.26 -0.19
N LEU A 25 -0.76 10.77 -1.42
CA LEU A 25 -0.43 11.58 -2.58
C LEU A 25 -1.59 12.56 -2.82
N PRO A 26 -1.38 13.84 -3.16
CA PRO A 26 -2.47 14.68 -3.65
C PRO A 26 -2.67 14.43 -5.15
N SER A 27 -3.84 13.97 -5.60
CA SER A 27 -4.19 14.03 -7.02
C SER A 27 -4.86 15.39 -7.32
N VAL A 28 -4.32 16.16 -8.27
CA VAL A 28 -4.96 17.38 -8.77
C VAL A 28 -5.50 17.10 -10.17
N ALA A 29 -6.73 17.55 -10.42
CA ALA A 29 -7.44 17.34 -11.67
C ALA A 29 -6.81 18.15 -12.83
N ALA A 30 -6.00 17.47 -13.62
CA ALA A 30 -5.72 17.69 -15.04
C ALA A 30 -5.14 16.38 -15.61
N ALA A 31 -5.04 16.23 -16.93
CA ALA A 31 -4.15 15.22 -17.50
C ALA A 31 -2.70 15.53 -17.08
N GLU A 32 -2.24 14.95 -15.98
CA GLU A 32 -1.03 15.36 -15.28
C GLU A 32 -0.11 14.16 -15.10
N VAL A 33 1.17 14.40 -15.40
CA VAL A 33 2.25 13.51 -14.98
C VAL A 33 2.72 14.02 -13.64
N SER A 34 2.62 13.20 -12.60
CA SER A 34 3.15 13.51 -11.27
C SER A 34 4.27 12.54 -10.91
N ALA A 35 5.14 12.97 -10.00
CA ALA A 35 6.18 12.11 -9.47
C ALA A 35 6.27 12.23 -7.95
N ASN A 36 6.78 11.20 -7.30
CA ASN A 36 7.01 11.23 -5.86
C ASN A 36 8.31 10.52 -5.49
N ILE A 37 8.87 10.91 -4.35
CA ILE A 37 10.01 10.25 -3.72
C ILE A 37 9.80 10.23 -2.21
N GLY A 38 10.27 9.18 -1.56
CA GLY A 38 10.19 9.03 -0.12
C GLY A 38 11.30 8.16 0.45
N VAL A 39 11.43 8.25 1.76
CA VAL A 39 12.28 7.39 2.57
C VAL A 39 11.48 6.94 3.77
N VAL A 40 11.52 5.65 4.04
CA VAL A 40 10.94 5.05 5.24
C VAL A 40 12.03 4.38 6.06
N SER A 41 11.91 4.39 7.39
CA SER A 41 12.86 3.66 8.23
C SER A 41 12.66 2.15 8.19
N ASN A 42 11.51 1.71 7.69
CA ASN A 42 11.11 0.33 7.47
C ASN A 42 9.96 0.34 6.45
N TYR A 43 10.06 -0.44 5.37
CA TYR A 43 8.98 -0.59 4.41
C TYR A 43 8.08 -1.76 4.84
N PHE A 44 6.83 -1.45 5.17
CA PHE A 44 5.80 -2.46 5.41
C PHE A 44 4.88 -2.57 4.21
N PHE A 45 4.65 -3.80 3.76
CA PHE A 45 3.58 -4.16 2.85
C PHE A 45 2.55 -4.99 3.62
N ARG A 46 1.37 -4.41 3.83
CA ARG A 46 0.22 -5.09 4.46
C ARG A 46 0.61 -5.80 5.79
N GLY A 47 1.28 -5.08 6.69
CA GLY A 47 1.74 -5.60 7.98
C GLY A 47 3.11 -6.28 7.99
N VAL A 48 3.68 -6.64 6.84
CA VAL A 48 4.91 -7.44 6.72
C VAL A 48 6.06 -6.56 6.24
N THR A 49 7.21 -6.59 6.94
CA THR A 49 8.40 -5.84 6.50
C THR A 49 8.91 -6.40 5.16
N GLN A 50 9.27 -5.50 4.25
CA GLN A 50 9.87 -5.80 2.96
C GLN A 50 11.37 -5.46 2.93
N THR A 51 11.93 -5.01 4.06
CA THR A 51 13.30 -4.49 4.14
C THR A 51 14.03 -4.99 5.37
N ASP A 52 13.58 -6.10 5.97
CA ASP A 52 14.16 -6.67 7.20
C ASP A 52 14.46 -5.60 8.27
N ASP A 53 13.43 -4.84 8.63
CA ASP A 53 13.52 -3.73 9.60
C ASP A 53 14.52 -2.60 9.26
N SER A 54 14.98 -2.52 8.00
CA SER A 54 15.91 -1.51 7.48
C SER A 54 15.24 -0.41 6.67
N ALA A 55 15.97 0.69 6.43
CA ALA A 55 15.42 1.83 5.71
C ALA A 55 15.25 1.57 4.21
N ALA A 56 14.17 2.09 3.62
CA ALA A 56 13.87 1.97 2.20
C ALA A 56 13.81 3.34 1.51
N VAL A 57 14.25 3.39 0.25
CA VAL A 57 14.02 4.53 -0.64
C VAL A 57 12.94 4.15 -1.64
N GLN A 58 11.95 5.03 -1.79
CA GLN A 58 10.73 4.75 -2.53
C GLN A 58 10.44 5.89 -3.50
N GLY A 59 9.75 5.60 -4.60
CA GLY A 59 9.30 6.64 -5.50
C GLY A 59 8.48 6.12 -6.65
N GLY A 60 7.76 7.01 -7.30
CA GLY A 60 6.89 6.66 -8.40
C GLY A 60 6.68 7.78 -9.41
N VAL A 61 6.14 7.39 -10.55
CA VAL A 61 5.71 8.28 -11.63
C VAL A 61 4.33 7.83 -12.07
N ASP A 62 3.43 8.80 -12.15
CA ASP A 62 2.02 8.59 -12.40
C ASP A 62 1.56 9.42 -13.58
N TYR A 63 0.60 8.89 -14.32
CA TYR A 63 -0.20 9.63 -15.28
C TYR A 63 -1.68 9.43 -14.99
N ALA A 64 -2.41 10.53 -14.82
CA ALA A 64 -3.87 10.52 -14.73
C ALA A 64 -4.47 11.25 -15.92
N SER A 65 -5.63 10.79 -16.40
CA SER A 65 -6.42 11.42 -17.44
C SER A 65 -7.72 11.99 -16.86
N ASP A 66 -8.20 13.12 -17.41
CA ASP A 66 -9.52 13.68 -17.07
C ASP A 66 -10.69 12.70 -17.30
N SER A 67 -10.47 11.64 -18.06
CA SER A 67 -11.45 10.58 -18.29
C SER A 67 -11.68 9.66 -17.09
N GLY A 68 -10.77 9.68 -16.11
CA GLY A 68 -10.74 8.76 -14.96
C GLY A 68 -9.73 7.62 -15.11
N PHE A 69 -9.18 7.40 -16.30
CA PHE A 69 -8.10 6.43 -16.49
C PHE A 69 -6.77 6.94 -15.94
N TYR A 70 -6.00 6.04 -15.34
CA TYR A 70 -4.64 6.32 -14.90
C TYR A 70 -3.73 5.10 -15.13
N ALA A 71 -2.43 5.37 -15.15
CA ALA A 71 -1.38 4.37 -15.14
C ALA A 71 -0.14 4.93 -14.46
N GLY A 72 0.66 4.09 -13.83
CA GLY A 72 1.85 4.52 -13.13
C GLY A 72 2.83 3.39 -12.86
N SER A 73 3.94 3.78 -12.27
CA SER A 73 4.96 2.86 -11.77
C SER A 73 5.43 3.33 -10.41
N TRP A 74 5.77 2.39 -9.54
CA TRP A 74 6.38 2.66 -8.25
C TRP A 74 7.54 1.70 -8.03
N ALA A 75 8.54 2.11 -7.28
CA ALA A 75 9.65 1.25 -6.92
C ALA A 75 10.13 1.52 -5.51
N SER A 76 10.65 0.47 -4.87
CA SER A 76 11.32 0.55 -3.56
C SER A 76 12.52 -0.36 -3.53
N THR A 77 13.50 0.01 -2.71
CA THR A 77 14.47 -0.98 -2.23
C THR A 77 13.76 -2.00 -1.33
N VAL A 78 14.10 -3.27 -1.47
CA VAL A 78 13.66 -4.36 -0.59
C VAL A 78 14.87 -5.12 -0.06
N ASP A 79 14.67 -5.90 0.99
CA ASP A 79 15.68 -6.79 1.57
C ASP A 79 14.93 -8.00 2.17
N PHE A 80 15.06 -9.15 1.50
CA PHE A 80 14.39 -10.39 1.89
C PHE A 80 15.41 -11.37 2.46
N PRO A 81 15.21 -11.90 3.68
CA PRO A 81 16.18 -12.82 4.30
C PRO A 81 16.48 -14.10 3.50
N SER A 82 15.61 -14.46 2.56
CA SER A 82 15.65 -15.70 1.78
C SER A 82 16.51 -15.63 0.51
N ASP A 83 16.81 -14.44 -0.02
CA ASP A 83 17.50 -14.27 -1.30
C ASP A 83 18.23 -12.91 -1.42
N ASP A 84 18.74 -12.60 -2.60
CA ASP A 84 19.50 -11.38 -2.89
C ASP A 84 18.63 -10.29 -3.58
N THR A 85 17.30 -10.40 -3.54
CA THR A 85 16.39 -9.43 -4.18
C THR A 85 16.60 -8.05 -3.57
N SER A 86 16.83 -7.03 -4.41
CA SER A 86 17.23 -5.70 -3.92
C SER A 86 16.21 -4.60 -4.21
N TYR A 87 15.25 -4.85 -5.09
CA TYR A 87 14.19 -3.88 -5.37
C TYR A 87 12.89 -4.51 -5.87
N GLU A 88 11.82 -3.77 -5.62
CA GLU A 88 10.48 -4.00 -6.14
C GLU A 88 10.17 -2.95 -7.20
N LEU A 89 9.50 -3.35 -8.27
CA LEU A 89 8.96 -2.49 -9.32
C LEU A 89 7.49 -2.83 -9.56
N ASP A 90 6.64 -1.89 -9.22
CA ASP A 90 5.21 -1.99 -9.46
C ASP A 90 4.83 -1.29 -10.75
N LEU A 91 3.95 -1.94 -11.51
CA LEU A 91 3.30 -1.37 -12.67
C LEU A 91 1.79 -1.48 -12.50
N TYR A 92 1.09 -0.37 -12.61
CA TYR A 92 -0.36 -0.36 -12.39
C TYR A 92 -1.10 0.53 -13.37
N GLY A 93 -2.39 0.25 -13.48
CA GLY A 93 -3.34 1.09 -14.18
C GLY A 93 -4.76 0.76 -13.78
N GLY A 94 -5.63 1.74 -13.92
CA GLY A 94 -6.99 1.61 -13.45
C GLY A 94 -7.90 2.72 -13.94
N TYR A 95 -9.09 2.70 -13.35
CA TYR A 95 -10.15 3.66 -13.61
C TYR A 95 -10.81 4.06 -12.30
N GLY A 96 -10.73 5.34 -12.01
CA GLY A 96 -11.30 5.91 -10.80
C GLY A 96 -12.23 7.08 -11.10
N GLY A 97 -13.16 7.33 -10.18
CA GLY A 97 -14.11 8.43 -10.31
C GLY A 97 -14.99 8.60 -9.09
N SER A 98 -16.06 9.38 -9.23
CA SER A 98 -17.03 9.58 -8.16
C SER A 98 -18.46 9.74 -8.65
N VAL A 99 -19.41 9.36 -7.80
CA VAL A 99 -20.85 9.59 -7.96
C VAL A 99 -21.34 10.31 -6.70
N GLY A 100 -21.53 11.63 -6.80
CA GLY A 100 -21.76 12.46 -5.62
C GLY A 100 -20.53 12.45 -4.71
N ASP A 101 -20.73 12.13 -3.44
CA ASP A 101 -19.66 12.05 -2.43
C ASP A 101 -19.02 10.65 -2.33
N LEU A 102 -19.54 9.67 -3.09
CA LEU A 102 -18.98 8.32 -3.14
C LEU A 102 -17.93 8.24 -4.26
N GLY A 103 -16.68 8.02 -3.90
CA GLY A 103 -15.61 7.67 -4.82
C GLY A 103 -15.53 6.16 -5.06
N TYR A 104 -15.03 5.77 -6.22
CA TYR A 104 -14.74 4.39 -6.58
C TYR A 104 -13.41 4.32 -7.34
N ASP A 105 -12.73 3.19 -7.20
CA ASP A 105 -11.53 2.88 -7.97
C ASP A 105 -11.50 1.39 -8.29
N VAL A 106 -11.11 1.05 -9.52
CA VAL A 106 -10.85 -0.33 -9.95
C VAL A 106 -9.59 -0.36 -10.78
N GLY A 107 -8.74 -1.36 -10.56
CA GLY A 107 -7.44 -1.39 -11.21
C GLY A 107 -6.81 -2.77 -11.26
N TYR A 108 -5.66 -2.79 -11.89
CA TYR A 108 -4.73 -3.91 -11.88
C TYR A 108 -3.35 -3.37 -11.49
N ILE A 109 -2.64 -4.15 -10.68
CA ILE A 109 -1.26 -3.92 -10.30
C ILE A 109 -0.45 -5.20 -10.55
N TYR A 110 0.76 -5.03 -11.05
CA TYR A 110 1.76 -6.07 -11.18
C TYR A 110 2.96 -5.69 -10.32
N TYR A 111 3.23 -6.53 -9.32
CA TYR A 111 4.39 -6.46 -8.46
C TYR A 111 5.49 -7.28 -9.12
N ALA A 112 6.60 -6.62 -9.48
CA ALA A 112 7.73 -7.27 -10.12
C ALA A 112 8.98 -7.15 -9.25
N TYR A 113 9.76 -8.24 -9.19
CA TYR A 113 11.03 -8.33 -8.50
C TYR A 113 12.08 -8.82 -9.49
N PRO A 114 12.58 -7.94 -10.40
CA PRO A 114 13.30 -8.40 -11.58
C PRO A 114 14.70 -8.97 -11.31
N ASP A 115 15.22 -8.80 -10.09
CA ASP A 115 16.45 -9.43 -9.60
C ASP A 115 16.20 -10.51 -8.52
N GLY A 116 14.92 -10.81 -8.25
CA GLY A 116 14.49 -11.95 -7.46
C GLY A 116 14.07 -13.14 -8.33
N ASP A 117 13.87 -14.29 -7.68
CA ASP A 117 13.47 -15.54 -8.35
C ASP A 117 12.03 -15.91 -7.98
N ASP A 118 11.15 -16.00 -8.99
CA ASP A 118 9.76 -16.47 -8.88
C ASP A 118 8.89 -15.69 -7.86
N LEU A 119 9.12 -14.39 -7.70
CA LEU A 119 8.39 -13.53 -6.76
C LEU A 119 7.27 -12.69 -7.40
N ASP A 120 7.23 -12.56 -8.74
CA ASP A 120 6.28 -11.65 -9.38
C ASP A 120 4.83 -12.11 -9.22
N PHE A 121 3.92 -11.17 -8.92
CA PHE A 121 2.49 -11.44 -8.86
C PHE A 121 1.65 -10.26 -9.32
N GLY A 122 0.39 -10.52 -9.64
CA GLY A 122 -0.54 -9.52 -10.15
C GLY A 122 -1.90 -9.61 -9.48
N GLU A 123 -2.45 -8.45 -9.14
CA GLU A 123 -3.73 -8.32 -8.47
C GLU A 123 -4.68 -7.43 -9.26
N ILE A 124 -5.94 -7.85 -9.34
CA ILE A 124 -7.03 -6.91 -9.62
C ILE A 124 -7.59 -6.40 -8.31
N TYR A 125 -7.99 -5.14 -8.26
CA TYR A 125 -8.55 -4.56 -7.05
C TYR A 125 -9.73 -3.64 -7.32
N GLY A 126 -10.49 -3.40 -6.26
CA GLY A 126 -11.59 -2.46 -6.25
C GLY A 126 -11.77 -1.83 -4.88
N SER A 127 -12.12 -0.55 -4.86
CA SER A 127 -12.37 0.19 -3.62
C SER A 127 -13.49 1.20 -3.75
N LEU A 128 -14.02 1.57 -2.58
CA LEU A 128 -14.98 2.64 -2.40
C LEU A 128 -14.45 3.60 -1.34
N SER A 129 -14.69 4.89 -1.55
CA SER A 129 -14.31 5.94 -0.60
C SER A 129 -15.48 6.87 -0.32
N TYR A 130 -15.66 7.29 0.93
CA TYR A 130 -16.65 8.28 1.32
C TYR A 130 -16.10 9.17 2.44
N SER A 131 -16.02 10.48 2.18
CA SER A 131 -15.39 11.42 3.11
C SER A 131 -13.93 11.00 3.40
N TYR A 132 -13.60 10.69 4.65
CA TYR A 132 -12.30 10.23 5.09
C TYR A 132 -12.15 8.71 5.11
N LEU A 133 -13.20 7.96 4.78
CA LEU A 133 -13.23 6.50 4.86
C LEU A 133 -12.92 5.89 3.50
N THR A 134 -12.16 4.81 3.52
CA THR A 134 -11.89 3.96 2.35
C THR A 134 -12.08 2.50 2.75
N ALA A 135 -12.63 1.69 1.85
CA ALA A 135 -12.64 0.24 1.98
C ALA A 135 -12.51 -0.41 0.60
N GLY A 136 -11.83 -1.54 0.54
CA GLY A 136 -11.59 -2.23 -0.72
C GLY A 136 -11.10 -3.65 -0.54
N LEU A 137 -10.80 -4.28 -1.67
CA LEU A 137 -10.17 -5.57 -1.74
C LEU A 137 -9.26 -5.68 -2.96
N ALA A 138 -8.29 -6.58 -2.88
CA ALA A 138 -7.45 -7.03 -3.98
C ALA A 138 -7.53 -8.56 -4.08
N TYR A 139 -7.48 -9.07 -5.31
CA TYR A 139 -7.52 -10.50 -5.62
C TYR A 139 -6.36 -10.84 -6.53
N THR A 140 -5.53 -11.80 -6.13
CA THR A 140 -4.39 -12.27 -6.91
C THR A 140 -4.85 -13.10 -8.10
N VAL A 141 -4.58 -12.59 -9.31
CA VAL A 141 -4.99 -13.21 -10.58
C VAL A 141 -3.87 -13.96 -11.28
N ASN A 142 -2.62 -13.69 -10.92
CA ASN A 142 -1.45 -14.41 -11.40
C ASN A 142 -0.33 -14.33 -10.36
N SER A 143 0.48 -15.38 -10.28
CA SER A 143 1.66 -15.43 -9.42
C SER A 143 2.72 -16.34 -10.05
N GLN A 144 3.99 -16.00 -9.85
CA GLN A 144 5.12 -16.88 -10.09
C GLN A 144 5.46 -17.71 -8.85
N ALA A 145 5.08 -17.23 -7.67
CA ALA A 145 5.26 -17.96 -6.43
C ALA A 145 4.52 -19.30 -6.52
N SER A 146 5.18 -20.37 -6.12
CA SER A 146 4.62 -21.72 -6.22
C SER A 146 4.99 -22.59 -5.04
N GLY A 147 4.05 -23.45 -4.63
CA GLY A 147 4.22 -24.40 -3.52
C GLY A 147 3.24 -24.15 -2.37
N ASP A 148 3.14 -25.12 -1.47
CA ASP A 148 2.13 -25.16 -0.39
C ASP A 148 2.32 -24.07 0.70
N THR A 149 3.38 -23.27 0.59
CA THR A 149 3.72 -22.15 1.49
C THR A 149 4.02 -20.87 0.70
N ALA A 150 3.59 -20.78 -0.55
CA ALA A 150 3.69 -19.53 -1.31
C ALA A 150 2.63 -18.55 -0.79
N ALA A 151 3.06 -17.37 -0.33
CA ALA A 151 2.16 -16.23 -0.19
C ALA A 151 1.96 -15.55 -1.55
N PHE A 152 0.82 -14.88 -1.70
CA PHE A 152 0.44 -14.17 -2.92
C PHE A 152 0.30 -15.12 -4.13
N ASP A 153 -0.25 -16.31 -3.90
CA ASP A 153 -0.65 -17.25 -4.95
C ASP A 153 -2.01 -16.83 -5.55
N THR A 154 -2.32 -17.37 -6.73
CA THR A 154 -3.59 -17.12 -7.42
C THR A 154 -4.76 -17.61 -6.57
N GLY A 155 -5.70 -16.72 -6.27
CA GLY A 155 -6.83 -17.03 -5.37
C GLY A 155 -6.78 -16.30 -4.04
N ASP A 156 -5.60 -15.80 -3.65
CA ASP A 156 -5.44 -15.00 -2.44
C ASP A 156 -6.24 -13.70 -2.54
N VAL A 157 -6.82 -13.32 -1.41
CA VAL A 157 -7.66 -12.12 -1.30
C VAL A 157 -7.21 -11.27 -0.13
N TYR A 158 -6.99 -10.00 -0.40
CA TYR A 158 -6.73 -8.99 0.62
C TYR A 158 -7.95 -8.09 0.77
N TYR A 159 -8.40 -7.86 2.00
CA TYR A 159 -9.45 -6.92 2.33
C TYR A 159 -8.87 -5.79 3.18
N TYR A 160 -9.37 -4.58 2.98
CA TYR A 160 -8.92 -3.46 3.81
C TYR A 160 -10.01 -2.41 4.04
N ALA A 161 -9.86 -1.70 5.16
CA ALA A 161 -10.58 -0.48 5.43
C ALA A 161 -9.70 0.48 6.23
N GLY A 162 -9.88 1.77 6.00
CA GLY A 162 -9.13 2.79 6.71
C GLY A 162 -9.82 4.13 6.76
N VAL A 163 -9.24 5.00 7.57
CA VAL A 163 -9.68 6.37 7.77
C VAL A 163 -8.49 7.32 7.83
N ASP A 164 -8.58 8.43 7.10
CA ASP A 164 -7.55 9.48 7.05
C ASP A 164 -8.16 10.83 7.43
N VAL A 165 -7.86 11.29 8.65
CA VAL A 165 -8.49 12.48 9.22
C VAL A 165 -7.51 13.65 9.29
N PRO A 166 -7.68 14.71 8.49
CA PRO A 166 -6.93 15.94 8.66
C PRO A 166 -7.39 16.70 9.92
N PHE A 167 -6.43 17.23 10.68
CA PHE A 167 -6.70 17.98 11.91
C PHE A 167 -6.85 19.46 11.60
N GLY A 168 -7.93 19.80 10.89
CA GLY A 168 -8.21 21.16 10.42
C GLY A 168 -7.05 21.71 9.57
N ASP A 169 -6.77 23.00 9.70
CA ASP A 169 -5.72 23.69 8.93
C ASP A 169 -4.32 23.57 9.56
N SER A 170 -4.12 22.68 10.54
CA SER A 170 -2.86 22.56 11.28
C SER A 170 -1.72 21.95 10.46
N GLY A 171 -2.04 21.35 9.31
CA GLY A 171 -1.13 20.54 8.51
C GLY A 171 -0.82 19.17 9.14
N TYR A 172 -1.48 18.79 10.23
CA TYR A 172 -1.41 17.44 10.79
C TYR A 172 -2.58 16.58 10.29
N SER A 173 -2.34 15.29 10.14
CA SER A 173 -3.37 14.30 9.85
C SER A 173 -3.09 13.01 10.63
N GLY A 174 -4.14 12.29 10.98
CA GLY A 174 -4.05 10.96 11.57
C GLY A 174 -4.69 9.92 10.68
N SER A 175 -4.07 8.74 10.61
CA SER A 175 -4.59 7.59 9.87
C SER A 175 -4.81 6.39 10.79
N LEU A 176 -5.81 5.58 10.48
CA LEU A 176 -6.01 4.26 11.07
C LEU A 176 -6.46 3.31 9.96
N TYR A 177 -5.78 2.18 9.83
CA TYR A 177 -5.98 1.18 8.81
C TYR A 177 -6.07 -0.20 9.43
N TYR A 178 -6.93 -1.03 8.85
CA TYR A 178 -7.00 -2.46 9.10
C TYR A 178 -7.01 -3.20 7.77
N GLY A 179 -6.19 -4.25 7.69
CA GLY A 179 -6.18 -5.18 6.58
C GLY A 179 -6.34 -6.62 7.06
N TYR A 180 -6.85 -7.48 6.19
CA TYR A 180 -6.96 -8.91 6.44
C TYR A 180 -6.70 -9.69 5.16
N TYR A 181 -5.82 -10.68 5.24
CA TYR A 181 -5.57 -11.60 4.15
C TYR A 181 -6.29 -12.93 4.35
N THR A 182 -6.82 -13.46 3.26
CA THR A 182 -7.21 -14.86 3.13
C THR A 182 -6.40 -15.50 2.01
N PHE A 183 -5.62 -16.53 2.33
CA PHE A 183 -4.80 -17.27 1.39
C PHE A 183 -5.54 -18.52 0.90
N ASP A 184 -5.49 -18.83 -0.40
CA ASP A 184 -6.18 -20.00 -0.96
C ASP A 184 -5.51 -21.32 -0.53
N ASN A 185 -4.19 -21.28 -0.29
CA ASN A 185 -3.41 -22.40 0.23
C ASN A 185 -3.51 -22.56 1.77
N ASP A 186 -4.40 -21.82 2.43
CA ASP A 186 -4.65 -21.93 3.86
C ASP A 186 -5.23 -23.33 4.21
N SER A 187 -4.58 -24.01 5.15
CA SER A 187 -4.99 -25.34 5.59
C SER A 187 -4.81 -25.46 7.10
N SER A 188 -5.44 -26.47 7.74
CA SER A 188 -5.29 -26.68 9.19
C SER A 188 -3.85 -26.96 9.66
N THR A 189 -2.90 -27.07 8.73
CA THR A 189 -1.48 -27.27 8.98
C THR A 189 -0.62 -26.05 8.66
N ASN A 190 -1.16 -25.08 7.90
CA ASN A 190 -0.52 -23.82 7.51
C ASN A 190 -1.57 -22.71 7.70
N GLU A 191 -1.68 -22.15 8.91
CA GLU A 191 -2.53 -20.98 9.14
C GLU A 191 -1.81 -19.74 8.59
N LEU A 192 -2.19 -19.36 7.36
CA LEU A 192 -1.54 -18.26 6.63
C LEU A 192 -2.33 -16.95 6.74
N ASN A 193 -3.64 -17.04 7.00
CA ASN A 193 -4.51 -15.87 7.10
C ASN A 193 -4.10 -15.03 8.30
N TYR A 194 -3.96 -13.71 8.07
CA TYR A 194 -3.59 -12.80 9.14
C TYR A 194 -4.27 -11.45 8.95
N GLY A 195 -4.43 -10.75 10.08
CA GLY A 195 -4.86 -9.36 10.11
C GLY A 195 -3.71 -8.43 10.43
N HIS A 196 -3.80 -7.17 10.02
CA HIS A 196 -2.84 -6.15 10.46
C HIS A 196 -3.51 -4.81 10.68
N TRP A 197 -2.88 -4.00 11.53
CA TRP A 197 -3.30 -2.66 11.88
C TRP A 197 -2.16 -1.69 11.64
N SER A 198 -2.49 -0.54 11.06
CA SER A 198 -1.57 0.57 10.88
C SER A 198 -2.18 1.84 11.46
N ALA A 199 -1.41 2.60 12.23
CA ALA A 199 -1.85 3.89 12.77
C ALA A 199 -0.76 4.94 12.56
N GLY A 200 -1.12 6.06 11.94
CA GLY A 200 -0.16 7.09 11.54
C GLY A 200 -0.49 8.47 12.07
N LEU A 201 0.55 9.26 12.30
CA LEU A 201 0.47 10.71 12.44
C LEU A 201 1.40 11.34 11.42
N ALA A 202 0.87 12.16 10.52
CA ALA A 202 1.63 12.84 9.50
C ALA A 202 1.56 14.37 9.65
N LYS A 203 2.64 15.04 9.23
CA LYS A 203 2.78 16.49 9.18
C LYS A 203 3.19 16.92 7.78
N ASP A 204 2.30 17.64 7.11
CA ASP A 204 2.61 18.42 5.91
C ASP A 204 3.48 19.63 6.30
N ALA A 205 4.71 19.63 5.80
CA ALA A 205 5.71 20.68 5.97
C ALA A 205 5.88 21.55 4.70
N GLY A 206 4.88 21.56 3.82
CA GLY A 206 4.84 22.37 2.61
C GLY A 206 5.92 21.97 1.62
N GLU A 207 6.82 22.91 1.28
CA GLU A 207 7.88 22.67 0.29
C GLU A 207 8.87 21.57 0.71
N PHE A 208 8.91 21.21 1.98
CA PHE A 208 9.75 20.12 2.50
C PHE A 208 9.11 18.74 2.39
N GLY A 209 7.85 18.64 1.96
CA GLY A 209 7.12 17.39 1.88
C GLY A 209 6.41 17.01 3.18
N SER A 210 6.03 15.73 3.30
CA SER A 210 5.34 15.16 4.45
C SER A 210 6.32 14.39 5.33
N PHE A 211 6.13 14.47 6.65
CA PHE A 211 6.84 13.67 7.64
C PHE A 211 5.83 12.84 8.43
N GLY A 212 6.08 11.55 8.60
CA GLY A 212 5.18 10.63 9.31
C GLY A 212 5.85 9.85 10.43
N MET A 213 5.06 9.54 11.44
CA MET A 213 5.37 8.57 12.48
C MET A 213 4.24 7.56 12.52
N ASN A 214 4.58 6.28 12.37
CA ASN A 214 3.62 5.22 12.11
C ASN A 214 3.86 4.04 13.04
N LEU A 215 2.78 3.39 13.42
CA LEU A 215 2.75 2.15 14.17
C LEU A 215 2.16 1.07 13.26
N GLU A 216 2.79 -0.09 13.25
CA GLU A 216 2.35 -1.27 12.50
C GLU A 216 2.24 -2.46 13.47
N LEU A 217 1.19 -3.26 13.32
CA LEU A 217 1.00 -4.50 14.07
C LEU A 217 0.35 -5.53 13.15
N ALA A 218 1.03 -6.64 12.90
CA ALA A 218 0.45 -7.79 12.23
C ALA A 218 0.15 -8.89 13.26
N ASP A 219 -1.01 -9.50 13.15
CA ASP A 219 -1.48 -10.64 13.94
C ASP A 219 -1.11 -11.93 13.19
N ILE A 220 0.17 -12.26 13.20
CA ILE A 220 0.78 -13.38 12.45
C ILE A 220 1.26 -14.41 13.46
N GLU A 221 0.83 -15.66 13.29
CA GLU A 221 1.22 -16.74 14.18
C GLU A 221 2.75 -16.90 14.25
N LYS A 222 3.23 -17.11 15.47
CA LYS A 222 4.62 -17.49 15.68
C LYS A 222 4.93 -18.79 14.95
N ASP A 223 6.11 -18.87 14.33
CA ASP A 223 6.51 -19.97 13.44
C ASP A 223 5.71 -20.05 12.12
N ASN A 224 5.03 -18.99 11.69
CA ASN A 224 4.39 -18.93 10.37
C ASN A 224 5.44 -19.25 9.28
N PRO A 225 5.19 -20.24 8.40
CA PRO A 225 6.20 -20.78 7.50
C PRO A 225 6.57 -19.82 6.35
N VAL A 226 5.83 -18.72 6.17
CA VAL A 226 5.98 -17.77 5.06
C VAL A 226 6.55 -16.45 5.53
N PHE A 227 5.97 -15.86 6.56
CA PHE A 227 6.33 -14.51 7.02
C PHE A 227 7.40 -14.52 8.13
N GLY A 228 7.68 -15.69 8.73
CA GLY A 228 8.72 -15.85 9.73
C GLY A 228 8.46 -15.10 11.03
N ASP A 229 9.43 -15.20 11.94
CA ASP A 229 9.32 -14.67 13.31
C ASP A 229 9.47 -13.14 13.38
N ASP A 230 10.05 -12.49 12.38
CA ASP A 230 10.29 -11.03 12.44
C ASP A 230 9.02 -10.19 12.27
N ASN A 231 7.94 -10.83 11.81
CA ASN A 231 6.62 -10.25 11.53
C ASN A 231 5.54 -10.67 12.54
N VAL A 232 5.90 -11.31 13.65
CA VAL A 232 4.95 -11.84 14.64
C VAL A 232 4.52 -10.77 15.64
N ASP A 233 3.21 -10.59 15.84
CA ASP A 233 2.45 -9.97 16.95
C ASP A 233 3.06 -8.79 17.73
N ASP A 234 4.05 -8.12 17.17
CA ASP A 234 4.86 -7.11 17.82
C ASP A 234 4.57 -5.76 17.19
N LEU A 235 4.30 -4.78 18.05
CA LEU A 235 4.08 -3.41 17.62
C LEU A 235 5.39 -2.80 17.11
N LYS A 236 5.46 -2.51 15.82
CA LYS A 236 6.59 -1.87 15.16
C LYS A 236 6.34 -0.36 15.03
N LEU A 237 7.39 0.43 15.23
CA LEU A 237 7.38 1.87 15.00
C LEU A 237 8.25 2.17 13.77
N TRP A 238 7.75 2.96 12.84
CA TRP A 238 8.52 3.42 11.70
C TRP A 238 8.27 4.89 11.38
N LEU A 239 9.26 5.52 10.76
CA LEU A 239 9.24 6.92 10.35
C LEU A 239 9.20 7.01 8.84
N SER A 240 8.56 8.06 8.32
CA SER A 240 8.50 8.33 6.89
C SER A 240 8.79 9.79 6.57
N TRP A 241 9.35 9.99 5.39
CA TRP A 241 9.39 11.27 4.72
C TRP A 241 9.02 11.06 3.26
N SER A 242 8.25 11.96 2.67
CA SER A 242 7.93 11.92 1.25
C SER A 242 7.70 13.29 0.65
N LYS A 243 7.87 13.39 -0.66
CA LYS A 243 7.61 14.60 -1.43
C LYS A 243 7.08 14.27 -2.81
N SER A 244 6.06 15.01 -3.23
CA SER A 244 5.46 14.94 -4.56
C SER A 244 5.85 16.16 -5.42
N PHE A 245 5.87 15.97 -6.73
CA PHE A 245 6.22 16.95 -7.76
C PHE A 245 5.19 16.97 -8.88
#